data_AF-A0A969PP30-F1
#
_entry.id   AF-A0A969PP30-F1
#
_cell.length_a   1.000
_cell.length_b   1.000
_cell.length_c   1.000
_cell.angle_alpha   90.00
_cell.angle_beta   90.00
_cell.angle_gamma   90.00
#
_symmetry.space_group_name_H-M   'P 1'
#
loop_
_entity.id
_entity.type
_entity.pdbx_description
1 polymer ?
#
loop_
_entity_poly.entity_id
_entity_poly.type
_entity_poly.pdbx_seq_one_letter_code
_entity_poly.pdbx_strand_id
1 'polypeptide(L)' 'MFRKLRTLFGGRRCEFCGKASSEAQRYEDETGRPIHVCFQCVPYAERRGYPKR' A
#
# COMPACT_ATOMS: atom_id res chain seq x y z
N MET A 1 23.84 -1.74 -10.15
CA MET A 1 24.42 -1.86 -8.80
C MET A 1 23.74 -0.85 -7.87
N PHE A 2 22.56 -1.16 -7.31
CA PHE A 2 22.04 -0.44 -6.14
C PHE A 2 21.44 -1.45 -5.16
N ARG A 3 22.23 -1.73 -4.14
CA ARG A 3 21.97 -2.65 -3.03
C ARG A 3 20.76 -2.17 -2.23
N LYS A 4 19.84 -3.11 -2.00
CA LYS A 4 19.05 -3.30 -0.77
C LYS A 4 19.07 -2.10 0.20
N LEU A 5 18.09 -1.21 0.09
CA LEU A 5 17.64 -0.38 1.21
C LEU A 5 16.83 -1.26 2.16
N ARG A 6 17.59 -1.94 3.00
CA ARG A 6 17.14 -2.74 4.13
C ARG A 6 16.50 -1.81 5.17
N THR A 7 15.24 -2.11 5.50
CA THR A 7 14.66 -2.03 6.85
C THR A 7 14.79 -0.70 7.58
N LEU A 8 13.77 0.17 7.44
CA LEU A 8 13.55 1.27 8.39
C LEU A 8 12.08 1.53 8.77
N PHE A 9 11.10 0.73 8.35
CA PHE A 9 9.70 1.07 8.63
C PHE A 9 8.93 -0.14 9.18
N GLY A 10 8.68 -0.13 10.49
CA GLY A 10 7.69 -0.96 11.18
C GLY A 10 6.24 -0.57 10.84
N GLY A 11 5.99 -0.17 9.60
CA GLY A 11 4.69 0.20 9.06
C GLY A 11 4.11 -0.92 8.20
N ARG A 12 2.79 -0.89 7.98
CA ARG A 12 2.12 -1.85 7.11
C ARG A 12 2.62 -1.67 5.67
N ARG A 13 2.89 -2.78 4.97
CA ARG A 13 3.42 -2.74 3.60
C ARG A 13 2.31 -2.45 2.61
N CYS A 14 2.61 -1.57 1.65
CA CYS A 14 1.72 -1.34 0.52
C CYS A 14 1.64 -2.58 -0.35
N GLU A 15 0.44 -3.02 -0.69
CA GLU A 15 0.23 -4.21 -1.53
C GLU A 15 0.65 -3.98 -2.99
N PHE A 16 0.55 -2.75 -3.49
CA PHE A 16 0.91 -2.42 -4.87
C PHE A 16 2.41 -2.24 -5.09
N CYS A 17 3.09 -1.49 -4.21
CA CYS A 17 4.50 -1.14 -4.41
C CYS A 17 5.46 -1.82 -3.44
N GLY A 18 4.97 -2.60 -2.47
CA GLY A 18 5.77 -3.30 -1.47
C GLY A 18 6.52 -2.41 -0.49
N LYS A 19 6.42 -1.08 -0.62
CA LYS A 19 7.06 -0.12 0.29
C LYS A 19 6.33 -0.12 1.62
N ALA A 20 7.09 -0.17 2.71
CA ALA A 20 6.55 0.06 4.05
C ALA A 20 6.25 1.54 4.22
N SER A 21 5.03 1.86 4.67
CA SER A 21 4.57 3.22 4.90
C SER A 21 3.93 3.30 6.27
N SER A 22 4.32 4.28 7.08
CA SER A 22 3.66 4.56 8.36
C SER A 22 2.23 5.08 8.13
N GLU A 23 2.01 5.80 7.04
CA GLU A 23 0.72 6.34 6.61
C GLU A 23 0.11 5.50 5.48
N ALA A 24 -0.05 4.20 5.72
CA ALA A 24 -0.79 3.34 4.79
C ALA A 24 -2.30 3.43 5.07
N GLN A 25 -3.09 3.79 4.05
CA GLN A 25 -4.54 3.74 4.12
C GLN A 25 -5.06 2.31 3.93
N ARG A 26 -6.26 2.04 4.46
CA ARG A 26 -6.96 0.77 4.30
C ARG A 26 -7.93 0.87 3.13
N TYR A 27 -7.82 -0.08 2.22
CA TYR A 27 -8.75 -0.27 1.11
C TYR A 27 -9.30 -1.68 1.21
N GLU A 28 -10.39 -1.95 0.49
CA GLU A 28 -10.84 -3.31 0.25
C GLU A 28 -10.56 -3.69 -1.20
N ASP A 29 -9.98 -4.87 -1.38
CA ASP A 29 -9.77 -5.50 -2.68
C ASP A 29 -11.10 -6.04 -3.25
N GLU A 30 -11.12 -6.44 -4.52
CA GLU A 30 -12.25 -7.09 -5.20
C GLU A 30 -12.78 -8.34 -4.48
N THR A 31 -11.94 -8.99 -3.67
CA THR A 31 -12.30 -10.13 -2.83
C THR A 31 -12.86 -9.75 -1.44
N GLY A 32 -13.02 -8.45 -1.15
CA GLY A 32 -13.44 -7.94 0.16
C GLY A 32 -12.34 -8.04 1.23
N ARG A 33 -11.08 -8.23 0.83
CA ARG A 33 -9.95 -8.30 1.77
C ARG A 33 -9.43 -6.90 2.08
N PRO A 34 -9.12 -6.59 3.34
CA PRO A 34 -8.53 -5.32 3.70
C PRO A 34 -7.06 -5.29 3.25
N ILE A 35 -6.75 -4.40 2.31
CA ILE A 35 -5.41 -4.18 1.77
C ILE A 35 -4.84 -2.86 2.29
N HIS A 36 -3.52 -2.78 2.38
CA HIS A 36 -2.82 -1.57 2.77
C HIS A 36 -2.23 -0.88 1.56
N VAL A 37 -2.51 0.41 1.43
CA VAL A 37 -2.11 1.21 0.26
C VAL A 37 -1.39 2.45 0.76
N CYS A 38 -0.14 2.66 0.31
CA CYS A 38 0.59 3.88 0.63
C CYS A 38 0.03 5.08 -0.14
N PHE A 39 0.28 6.29 0.34
CA PHE A 39 -0.18 7.54 -0.29
C PHE A 39 0.13 7.64 -1.79
N GLN A 40 1.30 7.14 -2.23
CA GLN A 40 1.67 7.13 -3.66
C GLN A 40 0.78 6.21 -4.51
N CYS A 41 0.25 5.15 -3.92
CA CYS A 41 -0.59 4.16 -4.60
C CYS A 41 -2.09 4.40 -4.41
N VAL A 42 -2.50 5.36 -3.56
CA VAL A 42 -3.90 5.81 -3.43
C VAL A 42 -4.54 6.16 -4.77
N PRO A 43 -3.95 7.03 -5.63
CA PRO A 43 -4.57 7.35 -6.91
C PRO A 43 -4.69 6.13 -7.84
N TYR A 44 -3.81 5.14 -7.69
CA TYR A 44 -3.92 3.89 -8.42
C TYR A 44 -5.11 3.05 -7.91
N ALA A 45 -5.26 2.99 -6.58
CA ALA A 45 -6.35 2.26 -5.97
C ALA A 45 -7.73 2.88 -6.30
N GLU A 46 -7.83 4.21 -6.27
CA GLU A 46 -9.04 4.93 -6.67
C GLU A 46 -9.38 4.74 -8.15
N ARG A 47 -8.37 4.76 -9.05
CA ARG A 47 -8.58 4.46 -10.48
C ARG A 47 -9.07 3.05 -10.74
N ARG A 48 -8.66 2.09 -9.91
CA ARG A 48 -9.16 0.71 -9.96
C ARG A 48 -10.54 0.54 -9.31
N GLY A 49 -11.04 1.57 -8.61
CA GLY A 49 -12.34 1.51 -7.93
C GLY A 49 -12.32 0.74 -6.62
N TYR A 50 -11.16 0.59 -5.97
CA TYR A 50 -11.13 -0.02 -4.64
C TYR A 50 -11.78 0.91 -3.61
N PRO A 51 -12.76 0.45 -2.81
CA PRO A 51 -13.39 1.26 -1.79
C PRO A 51 -12.46 1.49 -0.59
N LYS A 52 -12.58 2.66 0.03
CA LYS A 52 -11.88 3.04 1.27
C LYS A 52 -12.66 2.50 2.47
N ARG A 53 -11.96 1.95 3.46
CA ARG A 53 -12.55 1.41 4.69
C ARG A 53 -11.94 2.00 5.95
#